data_AF-A0A383EIC2-F1
#
_entry.id   AF-A0A383EIC2-F1
#
_cell.length_a   1.000
_cell.length_b   1.000
_cell.length_c   1.000
_cell.angle_alpha   90.00
_cell.angle_beta   90.00
_cell.angle_gamma   90.00
#
_symmetry.space_group_name_H-M   'P 1'
#
loop_
_entity.id
_entity.type
_entity.pdbx_description
1 polymer ?
#
loop_
_entity_poly.entity_id
_entity_poly.type
_entity_poly.pdbx_seq_one_letter_code
_entity_poly.pdbx_strand_id
1 'polypeptide(L)'
;GLSTGEKIDTYLTEQFLPNSLGQDYEEYHEGEADCKICNEPISFKTLKAAGDLALCWSKNPETKKDGTPSIKRDFWEVPMLIYVRESKQWWTRGPSHPIDKSLTWNQTVHAGFYLVNQIAASQWVEFKSNNKSDYIIDKQDVYKLLCTSLSDGLFVQLPKPTGKYKRMEFVFFDAHGKEFR
;
A
#
# COMPACT_ATOMS: atom_id res chain seq x y z
N GLY A 1 8.55 17.22 -12.28
CA GLY A 1 7.09 17.05 -12.19
C GLY A 1 6.83 15.81 -11.38
N LEU A 2 6.07 15.93 -10.29
CA LEU A 2 5.75 14.81 -9.40
C LEU A 2 4.93 13.75 -10.15
N SER A 3 5.21 12.48 -9.90
CA SER A 3 4.48 11.38 -10.54
C SER A 3 3.03 11.35 -10.06
N THR A 4 2.09 10.83 -10.85
CA THR A 4 0.67 10.72 -10.43
C THR A 4 0.49 9.90 -9.15
N GLY A 5 1.40 8.98 -8.83
CA GLY A 5 1.38 8.23 -7.57
C GLY A 5 1.67 9.12 -6.38
N GLU A 6 2.79 9.83 -6.43
CA GLU A 6 3.23 10.78 -5.39
C GLU A 6 2.16 11.82 -5.06
N LYS A 7 1.50 12.40 -6.07
CA LYS A 7 0.42 13.38 -5.83
C LYS A 7 -0.78 12.80 -5.08
N ILE A 8 -1.08 11.52 -5.31
CA ILE A 8 -2.17 10.83 -4.61
C ILE A 8 -1.78 10.52 -3.19
N ASP A 9 -0.55 10.06 -2.98
CA ASP A 9 -0.02 9.80 -1.66
C ASP A 9 -0.04 11.10 -0.83
N THR A 10 0.50 12.19 -1.36
CA THR A 10 0.42 13.54 -0.78
C THR A 10 -1.01 13.95 -0.47
N TYR A 11 -1.96 13.83 -1.41
CA TYR A 11 -3.34 14.20 -1.13
C TYR A 11 -3.95 13.37 0.00
N LEU A 12 -3.68 12.06 0.03
CA LEU A 12 -4.24 11.18 1.04
C LEU A 12 -3.67 11.48 2.43
N THR A 13 -2.36 11.62 2.55
CA THR A 13 -1.67 11.80 3.84
C THR A 13 -1.72 13.25 4.32
N GLU A 14 -1.71 14.25 3.45
CA GLU A 14 -1.65 15.66 3.85
C GLU A 14 -3.02 16.35 3.83
N GLN A 15 -4.05 15.75 3.21
CA GLN A 15 -5.38 16.36 3.12
C GLN A 15 -6.49 15.42 3.55
N PHE A 16 -6.69 14.29 2.88
CA PHE A 16 -7.87 13.46 3.11
C PHE A 16 -7.89 12.83 4.51
N LEU A 17 -6.81 12.14 4.90
CA LEU A 17 -6.71 11.47 6.20
C LEU A 17 -6.74 12.46 7.37
N PRO A 18 -5.94 13.55 7.38
CA PRO A 18 -6.03 14.56 8.45
C PRO A 18 -7.45 15.14 8.60
N ASN A 19 -8.09 15.49 7.48
CA ASN A 19 -9.43 16.09 7.52
C ASN A 19 -10.52 15.09 7.94
N SER A 20 -10.38 13.82 7.56
CA SER A 20 -11.40 12.79 7.82
C SER A 20 -11.28 12.17 9.21
N LEU A 21 -10.06 12.04 9.71
CA LEU A 21 -9.75 11.39 11.00
C LEU A 21 -9.53 12.43 12.13
N GLY A 22 -9.23 13.68 11.80
CA GLY A 22 -9.08 14.74 12.78
C GLY A 22 -7.97 14.44 13.79
N GLN A 23 -8.33 14.40 15.08
CA GLN A 23 -7.39 14.17 16.18
C GLN A 23 -6.81 12.75 16.20
N ASP A 24 -7.44 11.81 15.50
CA ASP A 24 -6.94 10.44 15.41
C ASP A 24 -5.79 10.32 14.41
N TYR A 25 -5.50 11.34 13.61
CA TYR A 25 -4.39 11.33 12.65
C TYR A 25 -3.21 12.19 13.11
N GLU A 26 -2.00 11.66 12.98
CA GLU A 26 -0.75 12.36 13.21
C GLU A 26 0.24 12.06 12.08
N GLU A 27 0.86 13.10 11.53
CA GLU A 27 2.01 12.94 10.61
C GLU A 27 3.18 12.28 11.36
N TYR A 28 3.70 11.19 10.82
CA TYR A 28 4.70 10.40 11.51
C TYR A 28 5.59 9.65 10.52
N HIS A 29 6.90 9.84 10.61
CA HIS A 29 7.86 9.22 9.69
C HIS A 29 9.00 8.57 10.46
N GLU A 30 8.78 7.34 10.92
CA GLU A 30 9.80 6.53 11.60
C GLU A 30 9.76 5.09 11.10
N GLY A 31 10.95 4.54 10.79
CA GLY A 31 11.07 3.16 10.30
C GLY A 31 10.38 2.94 8.95
N GLU A 32 9.27 2.22 8.98
CA GLU A 32 8.38 1.90 7.85
C GLU A 32 7.00 2.56 7.94
N ALA A 33 6.73 3.26 9.06
CA ALA A 33 5.49 3.98 9.26
C ALA A 33 5.51 5.30 8.50
N ASP A 34 4.39 5.58 7.83
CA ASP A 34 4.15 6.78 7.04
C ASP A 34 3.23 7.78 7.78
N CYS A 35 2.47 7.31 8.77
CA CYS A 35 1.62 8.14 9.65
C CYS A 35 1.27 7.37 10.94
N LYS A 36 0.54 8.01 11.87
CA LYS A 36 -0.21 7.32 12.92
C LYS A 36 -1.71 7.51 12.75
N ILE A 37 -2.47 6.47 13.05
CA ILE A 37 -3.93 6.54 13.19
C ILE A 37 -4.29 5.98 14.57
N CYS A 38 -5.09 6.71 15.35
CA CYS A 38 -5.40 6.38 16.75
C CYS A 38 -4.14 6.15 17.60
N ASN A 39 -3.09 6.95 17.37
CA ASN A 39 -1.77 6.84 17.99
C ASN A 39 -0.99 5.53 17.67
N GLU A 40 -1.45 4.74 16.70
CA GLU A 40 -0.75 3.55 16.22
C GLU A 40 0.02 3.86 14.93
N PRO A 41 1.35 3.59 14.87
CA PRO A 41 2.13 3.75 13.64
C PRO A 41 1.60 2.84 12.54
N ILE A 42 1.43 3.38 11.32
CA ILE A 42 0.92 2.63 10.16
C ILE A 42 1.79 2.92 8.94
N SER A 43 2.10 1.86 8.18
CA SER A 43 2.68 1.97 6.85
C SER A 43 1.57 2.16 5.83
N PHE A 44 1.65 3.21 5.02
CA PHE A 44 0.65 3.52 3.99
C PHE A 44 1.20 3.20 2.61
N LYS A 45 0.49 2.38 1.84
CA LYS A 45 0.94 1.93 0.52
C LYS A 45 -0.16 2.10 -0.52
N THR A 46 0.19 2.63 -1.68
CA THR A 46 -0.76 2.81 -2.78
C THR A 46 -0.47 1.87 -3.94
N LEU A 47 -1.51 1.21 -4.45
CA LEU A 47 -1.46 0.32 -5.61
C LEU A 47 -2.45 0.76 -6.69
N LYS A 48 -1.96 0.88 -7.93
CA LYS A 48 -2.82 1.12 -9.09
C LYS A 48 -3.29 -0.16 -9.77
N ALA A 49 -2.44 -1.18 -9.79
CA ALA A 49 -2.67 -2.46 -10.45
C ALA A 49 -1.81 -3.55 -9.77
N ALA A 50 -1.93 -4.79 -10.26
CA ALA A 50 -1.07 -5.89 -9.83
C ALA A 50 0.41 -5.49 -9.90
N GLY A 51 1.12 -5.67 -8.79
CA GLY A 51 2.50 -5.24 -8.67
C GLY A 51 3.09 -5.68 -7.35
N ASP A 52 4.41 -5.58 -7.30
CA ASP A 52 5.17 -5.78 -6.08
C ASP A 52 5.01 -4.58 -5.14
N LEU A 53 5.18 -4.81 -3.84
CA LEU A 53 5.06 -3.77 -2.83
C LEU A 53 6.36 -3.63 -2.05
N ALA A 54 7.01 -2.48 -2.17
CA ALA A 54 8.21 -2.16 -1.40
C ALA A 54 7.81 -1.60 -0.02
N LEU A 55 8.35 -2.18 1.04
CA LEU A 55 8.15 -1.68 2.41
C LEU A 55 9.09 -0.52 2.71
N CYS A 56 10.33 -0.62 2.24
CA CYS A 56 11.30 0.47 2.26
C CYS A 56 11.87 0.72 0.86
N TRP A 57 12.25 1.97 0.60
CA TRP A 57 12.80 2.42 -0.69
C TRP A 57 14.33 2.39 -0.75
N SER A 58 15.00 2.01 0.34
CA SER A 58 16.44 1.94 0.42
C SER A 58 16.89 0.61 1.02
N LYS A 59 17.92 0.00 0.40
CA LYS A 59 18.75 -0.98 1.08
C LYS A 59 19.38 -0.32 2.28
N ASN A 60 19.33 -0.99 3.42
CA ASN A 60 20.18 -0.62 4.55
C ASN A 60 21.50 -1.40 4.37
N PRO A 61 22.59 -0.76 3.90
CA PRO A 61 23.88 -1.45 3.83
C PRO A 61 24.25 -1.89 5.25
N GLU A 62 24.86 -3.04 5.47
CA GLU A 62 25.21 -3.50 6.83
C GLU A 62 26.06 -2.48 7.61
N THR A 63 26.82 -1.65 6.88
CA THR A 63 27.62 -0.54 7.41
C THR A 63 27.33 0.76 6.67
N LYS A 64 27.26 1.86 7.41
CA LYS A 64 27.26 3.22 6.87
C LYS A 64 28.61 3.54 6.20
N LYS A 65 28.66 4.65 5.47
CA LYS A 65 29.90 5.12 4.79
C LYS A 65 31.08 5.38 5.74
N ASP A 66 30.80 5.61 7.02
CA ASP A 66 31.78 5.83 8.08
C ASP A 66 32.24 4.53 8.79
N GLY A 67 31.80 3.37 8.31
CA GLY A 67 32.14 2.07 8.87
C GLY A 67 31.33 1.68 10.12
N THR A 68 30.42 2.54 10.59
CA THR A 68 29.52 2.17 11.69
C THR A 68 28.42 1.23 11.21
N PRO A 69 27.94 0.30 12.05
CA PRO A 69 26.82 -0.56 11.69
C PRO A 69 25.59 0.28 11.31
N SER A 70 24.92 -0.09 10.24
CA SER A 70 23.58 0.43 10.00
C SER A 70 22.60 -0.18 10.99
N ILE A 71 21.51 0.54 11.24
CA ILE A 71 20.40 0.03 12.03
C ILE A 71 19.83 -1.18 11.28
N LYS A 72 20.00 -2.38 11.84
CA LYS A 72 19.19 -3.54 11.47
C LYS A 72 17.74 -3.19 11.81
N ARG A 73 16.88 -3.20 10.81
CA ARG A 73 15.43 -3.05 11.01
C ARG A 73 14.88 -4.46 11.17
N ASP A 74 14.09 -4.70 12.20
CA ASP A 74 13.35 -5.94 12.26
C ASP A 74 12.20 -5.85 11.23
N PHE A 75 11.74 -7.03 10.83
CA PHE A 75 10.89 -7.22 9.66
C PHE A 75 9.45 -6.81 9.98
N TRP A 76 8.86 -5.92 9.17
CA TRP A 76 7.44 -5.55 9.17
C TRP A 76 6.79 -5.51 10.56
N GLU A 77 7.09 -4.44 11.29
CA GLU A 77 6.73 -4.23 12.68
C GLU A 77 5.37 -3.52 12.84
N VAL A 78 4.94 -2.76 11.83
CA VAL A 78 3.74 -1.90 11.91
C VAL A 78 2.61 -2.42 11.00
N PRO A 79 1.34 -2.21 11.38
CA PRO A 79 0.21 -2.50 10.50
C PRO A 79 0.32 -1.72 9.18
N MET A 80 -0.20 -2.30 8.10
CA MET A 80 -0.14 -1.68 6.78
C MET A 80 -1.53 -1.41 6.23
N LEU A 81 -1.76 -0.17 5.81
CA LEU A 81 -2.94 0.24 5.09
C LEU A 81 -2.62 0.32 3.60
N ILE A 82 -3.21 -0.57 2.81
CA ILE A 82 -3.04 -0.60 1.35
C ILE A 82 -4.24 0.07 0.70
N TYR A 83 -4.00 1.14 -0.05
CA TYR A 83 -4.97 1.77 -0.90
C TYR A 83 -4.90 1.24 -2.34
N VAL A 84 -5.90 0.47 -2.76
CA VAL A 84 -6.07 0.03 -4.15
C VAL A 84 -6.95 1.03 -4.89
N ARG A 85 -6.37 1.68 -5.90
CA ARG A 85 -6.99 2.80 -6.63
C ARG A 85 -8.08 2.38 -7.61
N GLU A 86 -7.94 1.21 -8.24
CA GLU A 86 -8.78 0.79 -9.35
C GLU A 86 -9.25 -0.65 -9.18
N SER A 87 -10.55 -0.90 -9.38
CA SER A 87 -11.10 -2.25 -9.35
C SER A 87 -10.71 -3.00 -10.62
N LYS A 88 -9.90 -4.06 -10.52
CA LYS A 88 -9.44 -4.86 -11.68
C LYS A 88 -9.16 -6.31 -11.29
N GLN A 89 -9.27 -7.20 -12.28
CA GLN A 89 -8.68 -8.53 -12.18
C GLN A 89 -7.15 -8.43 -12.25
N TRP A 90 -6.48 -8.97 -11.24
CA TRP A 90 -5.01 -8.99 -11.21
C TRP A 90 -4.42 -10.04 -12.16
N TRP A 91 -5.10 -11.20 -12.29
CA TRP A 91 -4.80 -12.19 -13.31
C TRP A 91 -6.07 -12.56 -14.08
N THR A 92 -5.95 -12.73 -15.39
CA THR A 92 -7.06 -13.28 -16.20
C THR A 92 -7.23 -14.78 -15.97
N ARG A 93 -6.12 -15.52 -15.80
CA ARG A 93 -6.10 -16.99 -15.66
C ARG A 93 -5.38 -17.50 -14.40
N GLY A 94 -4.86 -16.61 -13.57
CA GLY A 94 -3.95 -16.92 -12.47
C GLY A 94 -2.46 -16.95 -12.86
N PRO A 95 -1.55 -17.06 -11.87
CA PRO A 95 -0.12 -17.23 -12.11
C PRO A 95 0.21 -18.65 -12.56
N SER A 96 1.27 -18.82 -13.36
CA SER A 96 1.71 -20.15 -13.82
C SER A 96 2.21 -21.05 -12.68
N HIS A 97 2.80 -20.45 -11.64
CA HIS A 97 3.29 -21.12 -10.44
C HIS A 97 2.68 -20.42 -9.21
N PRO A 98 1.47 -20.81 -8.79
CA PRO A 98 0.80 -20.21 -7.65
C PRO A 98 1.50 -20.58 -6.34
N ILE A 99 1.79 -19.58 -5.52
CA ILE A 99 2.30 -19.78 -4.15
C ILE A 99 1.27 -20.44 -3.23
N ASP A 100 -0.02 -20.27 -3.55
CA ASP A 100 -1.14 -20.81 -2.78
C ASP A 100 -2.21 -21.34 -3.75
N LYS A 101 -2.38 -22.67 -3.75
CA LYS A 101 -3.33 -23.35 -4.65
C LYS A 101 -4.78 -23.24 -4.18
N SER A 102 -5.01 -22.81 -2.94
CA SER A 102 -6.37 -22.62 -2.41
C SER A 102 -7.01 -21.31 -2.86
N LEU A 103 -6.19 -20.32 -3.25
CA LEU A 103 -6.67 -19.02 -3.70
C LEU A 103 -7.23 -19.08 -5.13
N THR A 104 -8.32 -18.35 -5.34
CA THR A 104 -8.87 -18.10 -6.68
C THR A 104 -8.23 -16.83 -7.25
N TRP A 105 -7.17 -16.99 -8.04
CA TRP A 105 -6.31 -15.89 -8.49
C TRP A 105 -6.90 -14.92 -9.53
N ASN A 106 -8.03 -15.24 -10.14
CA ASN A 106 -8.65 -14.44 -11.20
C ASN A 106 -9.84 -13.60 -10.73
N GLN A 107 -10.00 -13.41 -9.42
CA GLN A 107 -11.03 -12.53 -8.89
C GLN A 107 -10.70 -11.06 -9.16
N THR A 108 -11.75 -10.24 -9.15
CA THR A 108 -11.59 -8.79 -9.19
C THR A 108 -11.15 -8.30 -7.82
N VAL A 109 -9.99 -7.65 -7.75
CA VAL A 109 -9.61 -6.86 -6.59
C VAL A 109 -10.37 -5.54 -6.69
N HIS A 110 -11.12 -5.21 -5.64
CA HIS A 110 -11.91 -3.98 -5.62
C HIS A 110 -11.08 -2.78 -5.17
N ALA A 111 -11.40 -1.60 -5.69
CA ALA A 111 -10.82 -0.35 -5.22
C ALA A 111 -11.29 -0.08 -3.79
N GLY A 112 -10.39 0.37 -2.93
CA GLY A 112 -10.65 0.49 -1.49
C GLY A 112 -9.39 0.48 -0.65
N PHE A 113 -9.59 0.58 0.65
CA PHE A 113 -8.56 0.46 1.66
C PHE A 113 -8.59 -0.93 2.28
N TYR A 114 -7.44 -1.59 2.31
CA TYR A 114 -7.24 -2.89 2.90
C TYR A 114 -6.30 -2.74 4.09
N LEU A 115 -6.78 -3.05 5.28
CA LEU A 115 -5.94 -3.05 6.48
C LEU A 115 -5.36 -4.46 6.64
N VAL A 116 -4.04 -4.53 6.58
CA VAL A 116 -3.31 -5.79 6.65
C VAL A 116 -2.87 -6.07 8.07
N ASN A 117 -3.26 -7.23 8.59
CA ASN A 117 -2.76 -7.75 9.85
C ASN A 117 -1.33 -8.29 9.67
N GLN A 118 -0.35 -7.49 10.05
CA GLN A 118 1.07 -7.80 9.90
C GLN A 118 1.51 -9.01 10.72
N ILE A 119 0.88 -9.26 11.88
CA ILE A 119 1.21 -10.41 12.73
C ILE A 119 0.87 -11.73 12.02
N ALA A 120 -0.28 -11.78 11.35
CA ALA A 120 -0.67 -12.96 10.57
C ALA A 120 0.12 -13.06 9.26
N ALA A 121 0.33 -11.93 8.57
CA ALA A 121 1.02 -11.87 7.29
C ALA A 121 2.50 -12.26 7.38
N SER A 122 3.20 -11.80 8.42
CA SER A 122 4.64 -12.07 8.63
C SER A 122 4.99 -13.56 8.78
N GLN A 123 4.00 -14.43 9.02
CA GLN A 123 4.21 -15.88 9.13
C GLN A 123 4.45 -16.56 7.78
N TRP A 124 4.10 -15.91 6.66
CA TRP A 124 4.14 -16.52 5.34
C TRP A 124 4.61 -15.60 4.22
N VAL A 125 4.67 -14.28 4.44
CA VAL A 125 5.24 -13.36 3.46
C VAL A 125 6.75 -13.51 3.42
N GLU A 126 7.28 -13.78 2.24
CA GLU A 126 8.72 -13.72 1.97
C GLU A 126 9.05 -12.43 1.21
N PHE A 127 10.18 -11.80 1.56
CA PHE A 127 10.67 -10.65 0.82
C PHE A 127 11.64 -11.08 -0.26
N LYS A 128 11.46 -10.50 -1.44
CA LYS A 128 12.47 -10.48 -2.49
C LYS A 128 13.26 -9.18 -2.43
N SER A 129 14.45 -9.24 -2.99
CA SER A 129 15.36 -8.10 -3.08
C SER A 129 15.57 -7.68 -4.53
N ASN A 130 15.81 -6.40 -4.76
CA ASN A 130 16.33 -5.89 -6.03
C ASN A 130 17.52 -4.96 -5.76
N ASN A 131 17.91 -4.13 -6.72
CA ASN A 131 19.02 -3.18 -6.55
C ASN A 131 18.71 -1.99 -5.62
N LYS A 132 17.43 -1.76 -5.28
CA LYS A 132 16.96 -0.60 -4.49
C LYS A 132 16.49 -0.97 -3.08
N SER A 133 15.93 -2.17 -2.89
CA SER A 133 15.35 -2.60 -1.62
C SER A 133 15.51 -4.10 -1.44
N ASP A 134 15.64 -4.52 -0.18
CA ASP A 134 15.64 -5.92 0.22
C ASP A 134 14.28 -6.37 0.79
N TYR A 135 13.33 -5.44 0.91
CA TYR A 135 12.04 -5.62 1.58
C TYR A 135 10.90 -5.38 0.59
N ILE A 136 10.79 -6.28 -0.39
CA ILE A 136 9.76 -6.21 -1.44
C ILE A 136 8.87 -7.45 -1.33
N ILE A 137 7.57 -7.23 -1.17
CA ILE A 137 6.54 -8.28 -1.22
C ILE A 137 6.25 -8.59 -2.68
N ASP A 138 6.34 -9.87 -3.08
CA ASP A 138 5.98 -10.28 -4.43
C ASP A 138 4.49 -10.06 -4.68
N LYS A 139 4.13 -9.66 -5.91
CA LYS A 139 2.74 -9.49 -6.33
C LYS A 139 1.79 -10.64 -5.95
N GLN A 140 2.26 -11.90 -5.91
CA GLN A 140 1.40 -13.02 -5.47
C GLN A 140 1.06 -12.92 -3.97
N ASP A 141 2.06 -12.60 -3.14
CA ASP A 141 1.86 -12.36 -1.72
C ASP A 141 1.01 -11.11 -1.48
N VAL A 142 1.23 -10.02 -2.23
CA VAL A 142 0.39 -8.83 -2.13
C VAL A 142 -1.08 -9.18 -2.41
N TYR A 143 -1.34 -10.01 -3.42
CA TYR A 143 -2.71 -10.46 -3.70
C TYR A 143 -3.31 -11.24 -2.53
N LYS A 144 -2.53 -12.17 -1.96
CA LYS A 144 -2.94 -12.94 -0.79
C LYS A 144 -3.23 -12.04 0.41
N LEU A 145 -2.47 -10.96 0.63
CA LEU A 145 -2.74 -9.96 1.67
C LEU A 145 -4.10 -9.28 1.46
N LEU A 146 -4.40 -8.87 0.23
CA LEU A 146 -5.68 -8.25 -0.10
C LEU A 146 -6.87 -9.21 0.09
N CYS A 147 -6.71 -10.46 -0.33
CA CYS A 147 -7.73 -11.51 -0.11
C CYS A 147 -7.95 -11.81 1.38
N THR A 148 -6.87 -11.86 2.16
CA THR A 148 -6.95 -12.11 3.61
C THR A 148 -7.64 -10.94 4.32
N SER A 149 -7.27 -9.71 3.98
CA SER A 149 -7.92 -8.51 4.54
C SER A 149 -9.42 -8.49 4.21
N LEU A 150 -9.79 -8.94 3.00
CA LEU A 150 -11.20 -9.08 2.61
C LEU A 150 -11.92 -10.17 3.42
N SER A 151 -11.31 -11.35 3.60
CA SER A 151 -11.92 -12.43 4.39
C SER A 151 -12.09 -12.08 5.86
N ASP A 152 -11.17 -11.28 6.39
CA ASP A 152 -11.13 -10.86 7.79
C ASP A 152 -12.05 -9.65 8.07
N GLY A 153 -12.71 -9.11 7.03
CA GLY A 153 -13.55 -7.92 7.15
C GLY A 153 -12.77 -6.61 7.32
N LEU A 154 -11.46 -6.62 7.06
CA LEU A 154 -10.53 -5.49 7.14
C LEU A 154 -10.41 -4.76 5.79
N PHE A 155 -11.55 -4.54 5.14
CA PHE A 155 -11.63 -3.91 3.83
C PHE A 155 -12.76 -2.88 3.77
N VAL A 156 -12.42 -1.67 3.32
CA VAL A 156 -13.38 -0.59 3.04
C VAL A 156 -13.39 -0.32 1.55
N GLN A 157 -14.46 -0.73 0.88
CA GLN A 157 -14.63 -0.51 -0.55
C GLN A 157 -14.88 0.98 -0.86
N LEU A 158 -14.18 1.51 -1.87
CA LEU A 158 -14.53 2.81 -2.41
C LEU A 158 -15.88 2.73 -3.17
N PRO A 159 -16.76 3.73 -3.00
CA PRO A 159 -18.07 3.73 -3.64
C PRO A 159 -17.91 3.70 -5.17
N LYS A 160 -18.78 2.98 -5.87
CA LYS A 160 -18.76 3.02 -7.34
C LYS A 160 -19.03 4.46 -7.80
N PRO A 161 -18.30 4.97 -8.81
CA PRO A 161 -18.56 6.30 -9.35
C PRO A 161 -19.98 6.35 -9.90
N THR A 162 -20.81 7.24 -9.36
CA THR A 162 -22.14 7.54 -9.88
C THR A 162 -22.09 8.83 -10.67
N GLY A 163 -22.60 8.83 -11.91
CA GLY A 163 -22.70 10.05 -12.74
C GLY A 163 -22.15 9.91 -14.15
N LYS A 164 -22.04 11.04 -14.87
CA LYS A 164 -21.59 11.10 -16.28
C LYS A 164 -20.17 10.55 -16.46
N TYR A 165 -19.33 10.67 -15.43
CA TYR A 165 -17.98 10.13 -15.40
C TYR A 165 -18.00 8.78 -14.67
N LYS A 166 -18.13 7.69 -15.44
CA LYS A 166 -18.25 6.31 -14.95
C LYS A 166 -16.94 5.71 -14.39
N ARG A 167 -15.87 6.50 -14.30
CA ARG A 167 -14.63 6.12 -13.63
C ARG A 167 -14.46 6.99 -12.40
N MET A 168 -14.10 6.36 -11.28
CA MET A 168 -13.51 7.07 -10.15
C MET A 168 -12.11 7.45 -10.61
N GLU A 169 -12.02 8.59 -11.27
CA GLU A 169 -10.76 9.29 -11.47
C GLU A 169 -10.74 10.37 -10.40
N PHE A 170 -9.70 10.37 -9.57
CA PHE A 170 -9.48 11.50 -8.68
C PHE A 170 -9.14 12.69 -9.58
N VAL A 171 -10.05 13.64 -9.65
CA VAL A 171 -9.83 14.91 -10.32
C VAL A 171 -9.25 15.83 -9.28
N PHE A 172 -7.95 16.06 -9.35
CA PHE A 172 -7.27 16.98 -8.45
C PHE A 172 -7.21 18.36 -9.08
N PHE A 173 -7.37 19.38 -8.24
CA PHE A 173 -7.23 20.76 -8.62
C PHE A 173 -6.01 21.35 -7.90
N ASP A 174 -5.23 22.17 -8.59
CA ASP A 174 -4.21 22.98 -7.91
C ASP A 174 -4.86 24.14 -7.12
N ALA A 175 -4.03 24.91 -6.41
CA ALA A 175 -4.47 26.07 -5.62
C ALA A 175 -5.17 27.17 -6.45
N HIS A 176 -5.11 27.08 -7.78
CA HIS A 176 -5.75 28.00 -8.71
C HIS A 176 -6.96 27.36 -9.43
N GLY A 177 -7.38 26.17 -9.02
CA GLY A 177 -8.53 25.47 -9.59
C GLY A 177 -8.24 24.78 -10.93
N LYS A 178 -6.98 24.58 -11.31
CA LYS A 178 -6.63 23.88 -12.55
C LYS A 178 -6.63 22.38 -12.34
N GLU A 179 -7.44 21.68 -13.14
CA GLU A 179 -7.49 20.22 -13.17
C GLU A 179 -6.14 19.61 -13.58
N PHE A 180 -5.71 18.57 -12.87
CA PHE A 180 -4.72 17.62 -13.38
C PHE A 180 -5.12 16.18 -13.07
N ARG A 181 -4.75 15.29 -14.00
CA ARG A 181 -4.99 13.85 -13.97
C ARG A 181 -3.70 13.08 -13.72
#